data_AF-X1EFZ4-F1
#
_entry.id   AF-X1EFZ4-F1
#
_cell.length_a   1.000
_cell.length_b   1.000
_cell.length_c   1.000
_cell.angle_alpha   90.00
_cell.angle_beta   90.00
_cell.angle_gamma   90.00
#
_symmetry.space_group_name_H-M   'P 1'
#
loop_
_entity.id
_entity.type
_entity.pdbx_description
1 polymer ?
#
loop_
_entity_poly.entity_id
_entity_poly.type
_entity_poly.pdbx_seq_one_letter_code
_entity_poly.pdbx_strand_id
1 'polypeptide(L)'
;DEIGFMVSFIDKDGFIRFAPVGGFDPKTLIAQRVVVHGTKDIGGVIGTKPIHILSEEERKKLPKIKDLFIDVGMKKDKVSKIVRPGDFVTLDRNFMELDNKIITAKALDNRAGVYVMIEALKRIKDCYVDIYAVATVQEEVGVRGATVSSFSVEPDVGIALDVTIASDIPGTKEEERATALGGGTAISLMDSHTISSICAAIITFLGAGLPDNFLAFFIPITFPNLSIFTSSVTFSNSSLITF
;
A
#
# COMPACT_ATOMS: atom_id res chain seq x y z
N ASP A 1 -3.80 0.27 -7.59
CA ASP A 1 -3.87 -1.20 -7.36
C ASP A 1 -3.99 -1.44 -5.85
N GLU A 2 -3.91 -2.68 -5.38
CA GLU A 2 -3.81 -2.99 -3.95
C GLU A 2 -3.00 -4.28 -3.75
N ILE A 3 -2.33 -4.41 -2.60
CA ILE A 3 -1.71 -5.66 -2.19
C ILE A 3 -2.74 -6.78 -2.00
N GLY A 4 -2.31 -8.01 -2.23
CA GLY A 4 -3.16 -9.18 -2.06
C GLY A 4 -2.38 -10.47 -2.16
N PHE A 5 -3.05 -11.51 -2.64
CA PHE A 5 -2.44 -12.81 -2.83
C PHE A 5 -2.84 -13.41 -4.16
N MET A 6 -2.07 -14.39 -4.60
CA MET A 6 -2.37 -15.20 -5.76
C MET A 6 -2.44 -16.65 -5.33
N VAL A 7 -3.48 -17.36 -5.76
CA VAL A 7 -3.61 -18.80 -5.53
C VAL A 7 -2.45 -19.52 -6.20
N SER A 8 -1.70 -20.29 -5.43
CA SER A 8 -0.56 -21.07 -5.93
C SER A 8 -0.89 -22.55 -6.08
N PHE A 9 -1.75 -23.09 -5.21
CA PHE A 9 -2.12 -24.50 -5.23
C PHE A 9 -3.41 -24.77 -4.46
N ILE A 10 -4.16 -25.80 -4.86
CA ILE A 10 -5.33 -26.30 -4.12
C ILE A 10 -5.02 -27.73 -3.68
N ASP A 11 -5.00 -27.97 -2.38
CA ASP A 11 -4.63 -29.27 -1.85
C ASP A 11 -5.72 -30.33 -2.01
N LYS A 12 -5.45 -31.54 -1.51
CA LYS A 12 -6.38 -32.68 -1.63
C LYS A 12 -7.69 -32.48 -0.85
N ASP A 13 -7.64 -31.71 0.23
CA ASP A 13 -8.76 -31.50 1.15
C ASP A 13 -9.58 -30.26 0.76
N GLY A 14 -9.02 -29.39 -0.08
CA GLY A 14 -9.67 -28.19 -0.63
C GLY A 14 -9.10 -26.88 -0.09
N PHE A 15 -8.07 -26.94 0.75
CA PHE A 15 -7.41 -25.73 1.25
C PHE A 15 -6.56 -25.10 0.14
N ILE A 16 -6.58 -23.77 0.12
CA ILE A 16 -5.93 -22.97 -0.90
C ILE A 16 -4.60 -22.48 -0.34
N ARG A 17 -3.51 -22.81 -1.02
CA ARG A 17 -2.20 -22.20 -0.83
C ARG A 17 -2.08 -20.98 -1.71
N PHE A 18 -1.35 -19.99 -1.23
CA PHE A 18 -1.23 -18.70 -1.88
C PHE A 18 0.18 -18.12 -1.75
N ALA A 19 0.51 -17.21 -2.67
CA ALA A 19 1.71 -16.39 -2.65
C ALA A 19 1.31 -14.92 -2.49
N PRO A 20 2.08 -14.11 -1.75
CA PRO A 20 1.78 -12.68 -1.61
C PRO A 20 2.06 -11.94 -2.93
N VAL A 21 1.22 -10.96 -3.22
CA VAL A 21 1.42 -9.95 -4.26
C VAL A 21 1.53 -8.62 -3.52
N GLY A 22 2.76 -8.11 -3.41
CA GLY A 22 3.11 -7.00 -2.51
C GLY A 22 3.64 -7.46 -1.14
N GLY A 23 3.89 -6.50 -0.26
CA GLY A 23 4.47 -6.73 1.06
C GLY A 23 3.44 -7.09 2.13
N PHE A 24 3.67 -8.18 2.88
CA PHE A 24 2.85 -8.53 4.04
C PHE A 24 3.70 -9.00 5.21
N ASP A 25 3.37 -8.52 6.43
CA ASP A 25 3.78 -9.20 7.66
C ASP A 25 2.82 -10.39 7.92
N PRO A 26 3.30 -11.65 7.87
CA PRO A 26 2.47 -12.83 8.06
C PRO A 26 1.68 -12.85 9.38
N LYS A 27 2.17 -12.17 10.43
CA LYS A 27 1.46 -12.10 11.72
C LYS A 27 0.10 -11.42 11.59
N THR A 28 -0.03 -10.45 10.69
CA THR A 28 -1.26 -9.67 10.52
C THR A 28 -2.36 -10.43 9.77
N LEU A 29 -2.00 -11.54 9.12
CA LEU A 29 -2.89 -12.30 8.24
C LEU A 29 -3.68 -13.40 8.95
N ILE A 30 -3.20 -13.86 10.11
CA ILE A 30 -3.83 -14.95 10.84
C ILE A 30 -5.26 -14.53 11.21
N ALA A 31 -6.23 -15.40 10.91
CA ALA A 31 -7.67 -15.20 11.14
C ALA A 31 -8.31 -14.05 10.35
N GLN A 32 -7.62 -13.50 9.33
CA GLN A 32 -8.24 -12.53 8.43
C GLN A 32 -9.22 -13.22 7.47
N ARG A 33 -10.34 -12.54 7.20
CA ARG A 33 -11.27 -12.92 6.13
C ARG A 33 -10.72 -12.43 4.80
N VAL A 34 -10.99 -13.19 3.75
CA VAL A 34 -10.55 -12.92 2.38
C VAL A 34 -11.67 -13.17 1.38
N VAL A 35 -11.54 -12.56 0.20
CA VAL A 35 -12.32 -12.90 -0.98
C VAL A 35 -11.38 -13.52 -2.01
N VAL A 36 -11.73 -14.71 -2.50
CA VAL A 36 -11.03 -15.38 -3.61
C VAL A 36 -11.78 -15.10 -4.90
N HIS A 37 -11.09 -14.49 -5.86
CA HIS A 37 -11.63 -14.02 -7.14
C HIS A 37 -11.42 -15.06 -8.24
N GLY A 38 -12.20 -16.15 -8.17
CA GLY A 38 -12.23 -17.16 -9.23
C GLY A 38 -13.23 -16.83 -10.34
N THR A 39 -13.84 -17.87 -10.92
CA THR A 39 -15.00 -17.71 -11.84
C THR A 39 -16.19 -16.97 -11.21
N LYS A 40 -16.25 -16.97 -9.88
CA LYS A 40 -17.08 -16.10 -9.05
C LYS A 40 -16.35 -15.83 -7.74
N ASP A 41 -16.71 -14.74 -7.08
CA ASP A 41 -16.18 -14.41 -5.77
C ASP A 41 -16.69 -15.40 -4.71
N ILE A 42 -15.78 -15.91 -3.89
CA ILE A 42 -16.10 -16.72 -2.72
C ILE A 42 -15.32 -16.23 -1.50
N GLY A 43 -15.96 -16.27 -0.34
CA GLY A 43 -15.30 -15.93 0.92
C GLY A 43 -14.37 -17.04 1.41
N GLY A 44 -13.34 -16.66 2.14
CA GLY A 44 -12.45 -17.56 2.85
C GLY A 44 -11.87 -16.95 4.10
N VAL A 45 -11.17 -17.76 4.89
CA VAL A 45 -10.46 -17.34 6.11
C VAL A 45 -9.03 -17.86 6.05
N ILE A 46 -8.07 -16.99 6.37
CA ILE A 46 -6.67 -17.37 6.48
C ILE A 46 -6.45 -18.11 7.81
N GLY A 47 -6.09 -19.39 7.69
CA GLY A 47 -5.75 -20.28 8.79
C GLY A 47 -4.25 -20.53 8.91
N THR A 48 -3.88 -21.02 10.08
CA THR A 48 -2.54 -21.56 10.38
C THR A 48 -2.70 -22.80 11.26
N LYS A 49 -1.63 -23.58 11.39
CA LYS A 49 -1.60 -24.75 12.28
C LYS A 49 -1.91 -24.30 13.73
N PRO A 50 -2.92 -24.89 14.40
CA PRO A 50 -3.33 -24.46 15.74
C PRO A 50 -2.21 -24.56 16.79
N ILE A 51 -2.15 -23.58 17.70
CA ILE A 51 -1.10 -23.50 18.74
C ILE A 51 -1.01 -24.74 19.63
N HIS A 52 -2.15 -25.38 19.90
CA HIS A 52 -2.26 -26.57 20.75
C HIS A 52 -1.51 -27.80 20.17
N ILE A 53 -1.25 -27.81 18.86
CA ILE A 53 -0.56 -28.91 18.15
C ILE A 53 0.79 -28.48 17.57
N LEU A 54 1.21 -27.23 17.80
CA LEU A 54 2.55 -26.78 17.46
C LEU A 54 3.56 -27.38 18.46
N SER A 55 4.70 -27.84 17.95
CA SER A 55 5.84 -28.18 18.79
C SER A 55 6.39 -26.93 19.50
N GLU A 56 7.14 -27.11 20.58
CA GLU A 56 7.79 -25.98 21.27
C GLU A 56 8.70 -25.18 20.34
N GLU A 57 9.36 -25.84 19.40
CA GLU A 57 10.22 -25.18 18.41
C GLU A 57 9.42 -24.36 17.40
N GLU A 58 8.28 -24.88 16.94
CA GLU A 58 7.39 -24.15 16.01
C GLU A 58 6.80 -22.91 16.68
N ARG A 59 6.47 -22.98 17.98
CA ARG A 59 5.95 -21.85 18.76
C ARG A 59 6.94 -20.70 18.89
N LYS A 60 8.24 -20.97 18.85
CA LYS A 60 9.30 -19.94 18.93
C LYS A 60 9.59 -19.27 17.59
N LYS A 61 9.07 -19.79 16.48
CA LYS A 61 9.34 -19.28 15.13
C LYS A 61 8.24 -18.30 14.72
N LEU A 62 8.63 -17.23 14.04
CA LEU A 62 7.68 -16.34 13.38
C LEU A 62 6.95 -17.10 12.27
N PRO A 63 5.62 -16.92 12.13
CA PRO A 63 4.86 -17.54 11.06
C PRO A 63 5.37 -17.06 9.70
N LYS A 64 5.42 -17.97 8.72
CA LYS A 64 5.72 -17.62 7.33
C LYS A 64 4.46 -17.79 6.49
N ILE A 65 4.35 -17.05 5.38
CA ILE A 65 3.20 -17.17 4.45
C ILE A 65 2.97 -18.62 4.02
N LYS A 66 4.04 -19.38 3.76
CA LYS A 66 3.97 -20.79 3.38
C LYS A 66 3.30 -21.71 4.43
N ASP A 67 3.28 -21.28 5.68
CA ASP A 67 2.66 -22.03 6.79
C ASP A 67 1.14 -21.73 6.87
N LEU A 68 0.69 -20.68 6.18
CA LEU A 68 -0.71 -20.28 6.10
C LEU A 68 -1.44 -21.00 4.95
N PHE A 69 -2.77 -21.00 5.04
CA PHE A 69 -3.67 -21.49 4.01
C PHE A 69 -4.98 -20.71 4.08
N ILE A 70 -5.75 -20.71 2.99
CA ILE A 70 -7.11 -20.17 2.97
C ILE A 70 -8.09 -21.34 2.99
N ASP A 71 -9.01 -21.30 3.95
CA ASP A 71 -10.15 -22.19 4.02
C ASP A 71 -11.39 -21.49 3.50
N VAL A 72 -12.04 -22.08 2.49
CA VAL A 72 -13.29 -21.59 1.89
C VAL A 72 -14.50 -22.45 2.29
N GLY A 73 -14.31 -23.41 3.21
CA GLY A 73 -15.36 -24.29 3.73
C GLY A 73 -15.89 -25.30 2.70
N MET A 74 -15.13 -25.58 1.64
CA MET A 74 -15.54 -26.46 0.55
C MET A 74 -14.49 -27.53 0.26
N LYS A 75 -14.95 -28.72 -0.17
CA LYS A 75 -14.07 -29.79 -0.65
C LYS A 75 -13.46 -29.43 -2.01
N LYS A 76 -12.29 -30.01 -2.28
CA LYS A 76 -11.51 -29.81 -3.52
C LYS A 76 -12.34 -29.87 -4.80
N ASP A 77 -13.23 -30.85 -4.94
CA ASP A 77 -14.06 -31.05 -6.15
C ASP A 77 -14.96 -29.84 -6.48
N LYS A 78 -15.38 -29.10 -5.45
CA LYS A 78 -16.12 -27.83 -5.62
C LYS A 78 -15.17 -26.66 -5.80
N VAL A 79 -14.10 -26.58 -5.01
CA VAL A 79 -13.12 -25.49 -5.08
C VAL A 79 -12.50 -25.41 -6.47
N SER A 80 -12.03 -26.51 -7.03
CA SER A 80 -11.37 -26.55 -8.35
C SER A 80 -12.28 -26.21 -9.54
N LYS A 81 -13.61 -26.20 -9.35
CA LYS A 81 -14.56 -25.70 -10.37
C LYS A 81 -14.63 -24.18 -10.38
N ILE A 82 -14.32 -23.53 -9.25
CA ILE A 82 -14.48 -22.10 -9.05
C ILE A 82 -13.13 -21.39 -9.12
N VAL A 83 -12.11 -21.97 -8.50
CA VAL A 83 -10.79 -21.38 -8.25
C VAL A 83 -9.71 -22.21 -8.94
N ARG A 84 -8.69 -21.53 -9.46
CA ARG A 84 -7.51 -22.09 -10.11
C ARG A 84 -6.23 -21.39 -9.64
N PRO A 85 -5.05 -22.04 -9.71
CA PRO A 85 -3.79 -21.35 -9.57
C PRO A 85 -3.70 -20.14 -10.52
N GLY A 86 -3.26 -19.01 -10.01
CA GLY A 86 -3.25 -17.72 -10.71
C GLY A 86 -4.39 -16.78 -10.33
N ASP A 87 -5.49 -17.29 -9.76
CA ASP A 87 -6.60 -16.44 -9.31
C ASP A 87 -6.16 -15.54 -8.14
N PHE A 88 -6.68 -14.32 -8.11
CA PHE A 88 -6.34 -13.35 -7.07
C PHE A 88 -7.16 -13.56 -5.80
N VAL A 89 -6.61 -13.11 -4.68
CA VAL A 89 -7.25 -13.09 -3.36
C VAL A 89 -7.01 -11.72 -2.74
N THR A 90 -8.05 -11.11 -2.20
CA THR A 90 -7.95 -9.83 -1.45
C THR A 90 -8.45 -10.00 -0.02
N LEU A 91 -8.02 -9.10 0.87
CA LEU A 91 -8.56 -9.05 2.23
C LEU A 91 -10.03 -8.57 2.20
N ASP A 92 -10.88 -9.23 2.99
CA ASP A 92 -12.27 -8.83 3.19
C ASP A 92 -12.35 -7.86 4.39
N ARG A 93 -12.14 -6.57 4.11
CA ARG A 93 -12.38 -5.48 5.07
C ARG A 93 -13.22 -4.39 4.43
N ASN A 94 -14.26 -3.98 5.16
CA ASN A 94 -15.13 -2.90 4.77
C ASN A 94 -14.63 -1.56 5.32
N PHE A 95 -15.11 -0.49 4.70
CA PHE A 95 -15.01 0.85 5.27
C PHE A 95 -15.78 0.92 6.59
N MET A 96 -15.18 1.54 7.59
CA MET A 96 -15.79 1.80 8.88
C MET A 96 -15.22 3.10 9.46
N GLU A 97 -16.10 3.94 9.99
CA GLU A 97 -15.72 5.11 10.77
C GLU A 97 -15.45 4.67 12.20
N LEU A 98 -14.28 5.04 12.73
CA LEU A 98 -13.90 4.85 14.14
C LEU A 98 -14.28 6.08 14.97
N ASP A 99 -14.15 7.27 14.37
CA ASP A 99 -14.58 8.56 14.90
C ASP A 99 -14.84 9.50 13.72
N ASN A 100 -15.39 10.70 13.96
CA ASN A 100 -15.76 11.70 12.96
C ASN A 100 -14.63 12.09 11.99
N LYS A 101 -13.38 11.77 12.30
CA LYS A 101 -12.20 12.07 11.46
C LYS A 101 -11.27 10.88 11.24
N ILE A 102 -11.64 9.70 11.75
CA ILE A 102 -10.78 8.51 11.72
C ILE A 102 -11.56 7.36 11.10
N ILE A 103 -10.99 6.78 10.05
CA ILE A 103 -11.59 5.69 9.29
C ILE A 103 -10.65 4.48 9.28
N THR A 104 -11.22 3.31 9.04
CA THR A 104 -10.49 2.10 8.67
C THR A 104 -11.14 1.47 7.45
N ALA A 105 -10.34 0.99 6.51
CA ALA A 105 -10.78 0.32 5.30
C ALA A 105 -9.65 -0.55 4.73
N LYS A 106 -9.95 -1.35 3.71
CA LYS A 106 -8.90 -1.96 2.87
C LYS A 106 -8.37 -0.97 1.84
N ALA A 107 -7.11 -1.15 1.45
CA ALA A 107 -6.49 -0.45 0.33
C ALA A 107 -6.62 1.08 0.38
N LEU A 108 -6.51 1.68 1.58
CA LEU A 108 -6.34 3.13 1.70
C LEU A 108 -5.07 3.58 0.97
N ASP A 109 -4.03 2.77 1.13
CA ASP A 109 -2.88 2.70 0.23
C ASP A 109 -3.28 2.03 -1.10
N ASN A 110 -3.31 2.73 -2.25
CA ASN A 110 -3.24 4.19 -2.42
C ASN A 110 -4.56 4.75 -3.02
N ARG A 111 -5.71 4.18 -2.65
CA ARG A 111 -7.02 4.72 -3.05
C ARG A 111 -7.25 6.12 -2.48
N ALA A 112 -6.63 6.46 -1.35
CA ALA A 112 -6.69 7.79 -0.78
C ALA A 112 -6.03 8.83 -1.71
N GLY A 113 -4.84 8.55 -2.25
CA GLY A 113 -4.19 9.41 -3.24
C GLY A 113 -5.02 9.58 -4.51
N VAL A 114 -5.61 8.50 -5.03
CA VAL A 114 -6.53 8.55 -6.19
C VAL A 114 -7.75 9.42 -5.90
N TYR A 115 -8.34 9.32 -4.70
CA TYR A 115 -9.46 10.18 -4.30
C TYR A 115 -9.05 11.67 -4.27
N VAL A 116 -7.92 11.99 -3.63
CA VAL A 116 -7.38 13.37 -3.59
C VAL A 116 -7.14 13.92 -4.99
N MET A 117 -6.56 13.12 -5.89
CA MET A 117 -6.34 13.48 -7.29
C MET A 117 -7.65 13.84 -8.00
N ILE A 118 -8.69 12.98 -7.89
CA ILE A 118 -10.00 13.22 -8.50
C ILE A 118 -10.65 14.49 -7.92
N GLU A 119 -10.57 14.68 -6.61
CA GLU A 119 -11.13 15.86 -5.94
C GLU A 119 -10.40 17.16 -6.32
N ALA A 120 -9.08 17.12 -6.55
CA ALA A 120 -8.32 18.23 -7.05
C ALA A 120 -8.75 18.61 -8.49
N LEU A 121 -8.86 17.62 -9.38
CA LEU A 121 -9.33 17.83 -10.77
C LEU A 121 -10.71 18.48 -10.84
N LYS A 122 -11.64 18.08 -9.97
CA LYS A 122 -12.98 18.69 -9.90
C LYS A 122 -12.97 20.17 -9.49
N ARG A 123 -11.95 20.62 -8.75
CA ARG A 123 -11.83 22.00 -8.25
C ARG A 123 -11.06 22.90 -9.21
N ILE A 124 -10.32 22.31 -10.15
CA ILE A 124 -9.64 23.04 -11.20
C ILE A 124 -10.69 23.66 -12.13
N LYS A 125 -10.56 24.97 -12.34
CA LYS A 125 -11.36 25.73 -13.29
C LYS A 125 -10.48 26.05 -14.49
N ASP A 126 -10.16 27.33 -14.67
CA ASP A 126 -9.21 27.77 -15.68
C ASP A 126 -7.78 27.47 -15.22
N CYS A 127 -7.02 26.79 -16.08
CA CYS A 127 -5.62 26.45 -15.85
C CYS A 127 -4.79 26.87 -17.05
N TYR A 128 -3.57 27.36 -16.80
CA TYR A 128 -2.62 27.76 -17.85
C TYR A 128 -1.64 26.63 -18.21
N VAL A 129 -1.80 25.45 -17.61
CA VAL A 129 -0.96 24.27 -17.86
C VAL A 129 -1.83 23.08 -18.24
N ASP A 130 -1.23 22.15 -18.98
CA ASP A 130 -1.85 20.85 -19.23
C ASP A 130 -1.71 19.96 -17.98
N ILE A 131 -2.81 19.34 -17.57
CA ILE A 131 -2.85 18.47 -16.39
C ILE A 131 -3.13 17.05 -16.82
N TYR A 132 -2.18 16.16 -16.50
CA TYR A 132 -2.28 14.72 -16.72
C TYR A 132 -2.45 14.02 -15.38
N ALA A 133 -3.64 13.43 -15.16
CA ALA A 133 -3.92 12.62 -13.98
C ALA A 133 -3.75 11.15 -14.31
N VAL A 134 -2.76 10.49 -13.69
CA VAL A 134 -2.38 9.12 -14.00
C VAL A 134 -2.59 8.22 -12.78
N ALA A 135 -3.58 7.35 -12.84
CA ALA A 135 -3.76 6.28 -11.86
C ALA A 135 -3.02 5.03 -12.34
N THR A 136 -1.99 4.62 -11.62
CA THR A 136 -1.07 3.55 -12.03
C THR A 136 -1.43 2.21 -11.39
N VAL A 137 -0.80 1.14 -11.89
CA VAL A 137 -0.87 -0.22 -11.34
C VAL A 137 0.54 -0.76 -11.18
N GLN A 138 0.68 -1.82 -10.36
CA GLN A 138 1.95 -2.47 -10.06
C GLN A 138 2.95 -1.52 -9.36
N GLU A 139 2.47 -0.69 -8.43
CA GLU A 139 3.32 0.08 -7.50
C GLU A 139 4.08 -0.91 -6.60
N GLU A 140 3.32 -1.79 -5.96
CA GLU A 140 3.75 -2.73 -4.91
C GLU A 140 4.74 -3.82 -5.38
N VAL A 141 4.98 -3.88 -6.69
CA VAL A 141 5.89 -4.83 -7.35
C VAL A 141 6.94 -4.12 -8.22
N GLY A 142 7.22 -2.86 -7.91
CA GLY A 142 8.32 -2.07 -8.46
C GLY A 142 7.91 -0.91 -9.36
N VAL A 143 6.76 -0.28 -9.09
CA VAL A 143 6.36 1.02 -9.66
C VAL A 143 6.35 1.07 -11.19
N ARG A 144 5.95 -0.04 -11.78
CA ARG A 144 6.07 -0.27 -13.22
C ARG A 144 5.14 0.64 -14.00
N GLY A 145 3.91 0.81 -13.51
CA GLY A 145 2.92 1.68 -14.14
C GLY A 145 3.36 3.14 -14.17
N ALA A 146 3.86 3.67 -13.05
CA ALA A 146 4.33 5.06 -13.00
C ALA A 146 5.53 5.26 -13.92
N THR A 147 6.45 4.28 -13.95
CA THR A 147 7.63 4.29 -14.82
C THR A 147 7.28 4.42 -16.29
N VAL A 148 6.39 3.58 -16.80
CA VAL A 148 6.01 3.64 -18.22
C VAL A 148 5.22 4.91 -18.52
N SER A 149 4.39 5.37 -17.57
CA SER A 149 3.58 6.57 -17.77
C SER A 149 4.42 7.85 -17.88
N SER A 150 5.51 7.96 -17.11
CA SER A 150 6.37 9.15 -17.15
C SER A 150 7.08 9.29 -18.50
N PHE A 151 7.56 8.19 -19.09
CA PHE A 151 8.16 8.18 -20.43
C PHE A 151 7.15 8.46 -21.55
N SER A 152 5.86 8.23 -21.31
CA SER A 152 4.82 8.48 -22.31
C SER A 152 4.26 9.91 -22.24
N VAL A 153 4.15 10.47 -21.03
CA VAL A 153 3.61 11.81 -20.81
C VAL A 153 4.71 12.87 -20.93
N GLU A 154 5.94 12.55 -20.51
CA GLU A 154 7.10 13.45 -20.47
C GLU A 154 6.75 14.80 -19.81
N PRO A 155 6.27 14.82 -18.55
CA PRO A 155 5.80 16.06 -17.91
C PRO A 155 6.95 17.01 -17.56
N ASP A 156 6.68 18.32 -17.50
CA ASP A 156 7.63 19.29 -16.94
C ASP A 156 7.75 19.16 -15.41
N VAL A 157 6.62 18.85 -14.76
CA VAL A 157 6.49 18.67 -13.30
C VAL A 157 5.68 17.42 -13.00
N GLY A 158 6.25 16.53 -12.19
CA GLY A 158 5.56 15.35 -11.66
C GLY A 158 5.25 15.52 -10.17
N ILE A 159 4.02 15.22 -9.77
CA ILE A 159 3.61 15.15 -8.36
C ILE A 159 3.20 13.70 -8.08
N ALA A 160 4.03 12.98 -7.31
CA ALA A 160 3.66 11.65 -6.83
C ALA A 160 2.72 11.79 -5.62
N LEU A 161 1.50 11.25 -5.74
CA LEU A 161 0.56 11.17 -4.63
C LEU A 161 0.64 9.76 -4.06
N ASP A 162 1.08 9.64 -2.81
CA ASP A 162 1.16 8.37 -2.10
C ASP A 162 0.88 8.54 -0.61
N VAL A 163 0.56 7.44 0.08
CA VAL A 163 0.39 7.44 1.53
C VAL A 163 1.75 7.32 2.22
N THR A 164 1.79 7.67 3.51
CA THR A 164 2.97 7.48 4.34
C THR A 164 2.59 7.01 5.73
N ILE A 165 3.58 6.66 6.55
CA ILE A 165 3.37 6.10 7.88
C ILE A 165 3.18 7.22 8.90
N ALA A 166 2.03 7.18 9.58
CA ALA A 166 1.80 7.87 10.82
C ALA A 166 2.49 7.12 11.98
N SER A 167 3.51 7.74 12.55
CA SER A 167 4.44 7.11 13.52
C SER A 167 4.08 7.42 14.99
N ASP A 168 2.95 8.09 15.23
CA ASP A 168 2.40 8.46 16.53
C ASP A 168 1.71 7.28 17.26
N ILE A 169 2.37 6.12 17.24
CA ILE A 169 1.87 4.87 17.84
C ILE A 169 2.70 4.45 19.07
N PRO A 170 2.12 3.66 20.00
CA PRO A 170 2.86 3.15 21.15
C PRO A 170 4.10 2.35 20.73
N GLY A 171 5.25 2.68 21.34
CA GLY A 171 6.51 2.00 21.09
C GLY A 171 7.46 2.70 20.10
N THR A 172 6.98 3.69 19.34
CA THR A 172 7.84 4.49 18.45
C THR A 172 8.60 5.56 19.23
N LYS A 173 9.92 5.65 19.02
CA LYS A 173 10.76 6.67 19.65
C LYS A 173 10.49 8.06 19.08
N GLU A 174 10.87 9.11 19.80
CA GLU A 174 10.59 10.49 19.39
C GLU A 174 11.26 10.83 18.07
N GLU A 175 12.50 10.41 17.86
CA GLU A 175 13.26 10.61 16.63
C GLU A 175 12.69 9.87 15.40
N GLU A 176 11.78 8.91 15.61
CA GLU A 176 11.12 8.12 14.56
C GLU A 176 9.71 8.66 14.21
N ARG A 177 9.24 9.70 14.93
CA ARG A 177 7.90 10.31 14.76
C ARG A 177 7.89 11.43 13.72
N ALA A 178 8.17 11.08 12.47
CA ALA A 178 8.18 12.04 11.37
C ALA A 178 6.78 12.60 11.03
N THR A 179 5.74 11.78 11.10
CA THR A 179 4.35 12.21 10.85
C THR A 179 3.40 11.66 11.91
N ALA A 180 2.22 12.29 12.03
CA ALA A 180 1.18 11.93 12.98
C ALA A 180 -0.20 11.92 12.32
N LEU A 181 -1.11 11.06 12.80
CA LEU A 181 -2.46 10.99 12.29
C LEU A 181 -3.19 12.33 12.52
N GLY A 182 -3.75 12.89 11.45
CA GLY A 182 -4.42 14.21 11.50
C GLY A 182 -3.48 15.40 11.47
N GLY A 183 -2.16 15.20 11.34
CA GLY A 183 -1.16 16.26 11.18
C GLY A 183 -1.14 16.95 9.80
N GLY A 184 -1.98 16.49 8.86
CA GLY A 184 -2.08 17.03 7.51
C GLY A 184 -1.31 16.23 6.47
N THR A 185 -1.05 16.85 5.32
CA THR A 185 -0.32 16.23 4.20
C THR A 185 1.18 16.19 4.51
N ALA A 186 1.77 15.00 4.39
CA ALA A 186 3.22 14.84 4.45
C ALA A 186 3.88 15.13 3.09
N ILE A 187 5.08 15.71 3.12
CA ILE A 187 5.94 15.84 1.96
C ILE A 187 7.15 14.94 2.19
N SER A 188 7.27 13.88 1.37
CA SER A 188 8.43 13.00 1.43
C SER A 188 9.67 13.71 0.86
N LEU A 189 10.82 13.53 1.50
CA LEU A 189 12.10 14.06 1.02
C LEU A 189 12.96 12.97 0.37
N MET A 190 12.82 11.73 0.85
CA MET A 190 13.60 10.59 0.39
C MET A 190 12.91 9.30 0.78
N ASP A 191 12.91 8.34 -0.13
CA ASP A 191 12.60 6.93 0.13
C ASP A 191 13.62 6.00 -0.59
N SER A 192 13.33 4.71 -0.72
CA SER A 192 14.23 3.76 -1.38
C SER A 192 14.37 3.96 -2.89
N HIS A 193 13.49 4.74 -3.49
CA HIS A 193 13.35 4.97 -4.93
C HIS A 193 13.53 6.44 -5.33
N THR A 194 13.35 7.39 -4.41
CA THR A 194 13.44 8.83 -4.68
C THR A 194 14.28 9.59 -3.67
N ILE A 195 14.88 10.67 -4.17
CA ILE A 195 15.39 11.76 -3.36
C ILE A 195 14.79 13.01 -3.99
N SER A 196 13.88 13.68 -3.28
CA SER A 196 13.20 14.86 -3.79
C SER A 196 14.16 16.05 -3.76
N SER A 197 14.22 16.83 -4.85
CA SER A 197 15.03 18.04 -4.87
C SER A 197 14.37 19.08 -3.97
N ILE A 198 14.95 19.32 -2.78
CA ILE A 198 14.45 20.30 -1.83
C ILE A 198 14.65 21.71 -2.39
N CYS A 199 13.70 22.20 -3.17
CA CYS A 199 13.62 23.62 -3.49
C CYS A 199 12.79 24.33 -2.43
N ALA A 200 13.43 25.17 -1.61
CA ALA A 200 12.76 26.05 -0.65
C ALA A 200 11.61 26.87 -1.28
N ALA A 201 11.71 27.17 -2.58
CA ALA A 201 10.66 27.83 -3.36
C ALA A 201 9.35 27.01 -3.45
N ILE A 202 9.41 25.67 -3.51
CA ILE A 202 8.20 24.84 -3.57
C ILE A 202 7.60 24.57 -2.20
N ILE A 203 8.41 24.43 -1.14
CA ILE A 203 7.88 24.43 0.24
C ILE A 203 7.17 25.76 0.52
N THR A 204 7.72 26.86 0.01
CA THR A 204 7.08 28.18 0.10
C THR A 204 5.82 28.26 -0.77
N PHE A 205 5.82 27.71 -2.00
CA PHE A 205 4.67 27.70 -2.90
C PHE A 205 3.51 26.83 -2.39
N LEU A 206 3.80 25.60 -1.94
CA LEU A 206 2.83 24.71 -1.33
C LEU A 206 2.39 25.24 0.04
N GLY A 207 3.32 25.73 0.86
CA GLY A 207 3.05 26.31 2.17
C GLY A 207 2.26 27.63 2.13
N ALA A 208 2.43 28.46 1.09
CA ALA A 208 1.71 29.74 0.94
C ALA A 208 0.20 29.58 0.69
N GLY A 209 -0.25 28.37 0.32
CA GLY A 209 -1.67 28.03 0.17
C GLY A 209 -2.25 27.18 1.30
N LEU A 210 -1.46 26.82 2.32
CA LEU A 210 -1.86 25.89 3.38
C LEU A 210 -2.12 26.65 4.69
N PRO A 211 -3.16 26.29 5.47
CA PRO A 211 -3.45 26.93 6.75
C PRO A 211 -2.29 26.75 7.74
N ASP A 212 -2.20 27.62 8.75
CA ASP A 212 -1.12 27.75 9.77
C ASP A 212 -0.74 26.46 10.52
N ASN A 213 -1.43 25.34 10.30
CA ASN A 213 -1.23 24.04 10.93
C ASN A 213 -0.36 23.09 10.10
N PHE A 214 0.37 23.61 9.10
CA PHE A 214 1.21 22.82 8.21
C PHE A 214 2.51 22.36 8.89
N LEU A 215 2.64 21.04 9.09
CA LEU A 215 3.88 20.39 9.57
C LEU A 215 4.68 19.87 8.36
N ALA A 216 5.66 20.65 7.90
CA ALA A 216 6.73 20.14 7.04
C ALA A 216 7.85 19.59 7.92
N PHE A 217 8.05 18.28 7.97
CA PHE A 217 9.15 17.70 8.73
C PHE A 217 10.00 16.68 7.97
N PHE A 218 11.28 16.80 8.28
CA PHE A 218 12.45 16.12 7.74
C PHE A 218 12.51 14.65 8.20
N ILE A 219 12.94 13.74 7.32
CA ILE A 219 13.37 12.39 7.73
C ILE A 219 14.90 12.35 7.77
N PRO A 220 15.50 11.79 8.85
CA PRO A 220 16.95 11.63 8.97
C PRO A 220 17.47 10.49 8.09
N ILE A 221 18.69 10.67 7.59
CA ILE A 221 19.47 9.67 6.88
C ILE A 221 19.94 8.59 7.88
N THR A 222 19.64 7.31 7.62
CA THR A 222 20.44 6.17 8.15
C THR A 222 20.30 4.89 7.31
N PHE A 223 21.45 4.32 6.91
CA PHE A 223 21.63 2.91 6.50
C PHE A 223 22.04 2.06 7.74
N PRO A 224 22.08 0.71 7.72
CA PRO A 224 21.24 -0.30 7.05
C PRO A 224 20.45 -1.17 8.09
N ASN A 225 19.42 -1.89 7.61
CA ASN A 225 18.61 -2.94 8.28
C ASN A 225 17.23 -2.56 8.84
N LEU A 226 16.45 -1.74 8.12
CA LEU A 226 14.99 -1.78 8.28
C LEU A 226 14.31 -1.51 6.93
N SER A 227 13.44 -2.42 6.52
CA SER A 227 12.62 -2.31 5.31
C SER A 227 11.29 -1.67 5.69
N ILE A 228 11.06 -0.44 5.25
CA ILE A 228 9.76 0.21 5.29
C ILE A 228 9.51 0.67 3.86
N PHE A 229 8.47 0.12 3.22
CA PHE A 229 8.12 0.39 1.83
C PHE A 229 6.98 1.42 1.79
N THR A 230 7.23 2.53 1.10
CA THR A 230 6.30 3.35 0.34
C THR A 230 7.08 3.76 -0.90
N SER A 231 6.53 3.64 -2.11
CA SER A 231 7.31 3.90 -3.31
C SER A 231 6.77 5.08 -4.11
N SER A 232 7.44 6.22 -3.97
CA SER A 232 7.42 7.24 -5.02
C SER A 232 8.46 6.85 -6.09
N VAL A 233 8.28 7.29 -7.34
CA VAL A 233 9.31 7.15 -8.38
C VAL A 233 9.54 8.48 -9.07
N THR A 234 10.82 8.86 -9.13
CA THR A 234 11.31 10.09 -9.72
C THR A 234 12.14 9.77 -10.96
N PHE A 235 11.79 10.38 -12.09
CA PHE A 235 12.60 10.33 -13.31
C PHE A 235 13.36 11.63 -13.48
N SER A 236 14.66 11.54 -13.79
CA SER A 236 15.44 12.64 -14.32
C SER A 236 15.81 12.35 -15.77
N ASN A 237 15.16 13.07 -16.69
CA ASN A 237 15.84 13.51 -17.89
C ASN A 237 15.95 15.03 -17.75
N SER A 238 17.15 15.52 -18.03
CA SER A 238 17.61 16.90 -17.84
C SER A 238 16.50 17.94 -17.99
N SER A 239 16.23 18.67 -16.89
CA SER A 239 15.30 19.80 -16.68
C SER A 239 14.02 19.53 -15.87
N LEU A 240 13.71 18.27 -15.54
CA LEU A 240 12.56 17.93 -14.70
C LEU A 240 12.80 18.26 -13.22
N ILE A 241 11.91 19.05 -12.62
CA ILE A 241 11.75 19.17 -11.16
C ILE A 241 10.65 18.18 -10.76
N THR A 242 11.03 17.13 -10.05
CA THR A 242 10.15 16.01 -9.69
C THR A 242 9.97 15.96 -8.17
N PHE A 243 8.72 15.79 -7.72
CA PHE A 243 8.29 15.75 -6.32
C PHE A 243 7.91 14.34 -5.86
#